data_AF-R6P0C0-F1
#
_entry.id   AF-R6P0C0-F1
#
_cell.length_a   1.000
_cell.length_b   1.000
_cell.length_c   1.000
_cell.angle_alpha   90.00
_cell.angle_beta   90.00
_cell.angle_gamma   90.00
#
_symmetry.space_group_name_H-M   'P 1'
#
loop_
_entity.id
_entity.type
_entity.pdbx_description
1 polymer ?
#
loop_
_entity_poly.entity_id
_entity_poly.type
_entity_poly.pdbx_seq_one_letter_code
_entity_poly.pdbx_strand_id
1 'polypeptide(L)' 'MPILFRVGIKPTASIGKEQDTIDLSRQENAKLVVKGRHDPCIVPRAVPVVEAAAAAATLDLLLERGSL' A
#
# COMPACT_ATOMS: atom_id res chain seq x y z
N MET A 1 26.59 5.21 -7.46
CA MET A 1 25.84 5.89 -6.37
C MET A 1 24.62 5.05 -6.01
N PRO A 2 24.16 5.03 -4.75
CA PRO A 2 22.94 4.31 -4.39
C PRO A 2 21.70 4.95 -5.02
N ILE A 3 20.70 4.14 -5.36
CA ILE A 3 19.36 4.61 -5.74
C ILE A 3 18.58 4.84 -4.44
N LEU A 4 18.07 6.06 -4.26
CA LEU A 4 17.35 6.46 -3.05
C LEU A 4 15.87 6.69 -3.35
N PHE A 5 15.00 6.03 -2.59
CA PHE A 5 13.56 6.19 -2.69
C PHE A 5 13.02 6.97 -1.49
N ARG A 6 12.13 7.93 -1.75
CA ARG A 6 11.25 8.54 -0.74
C ARG A 6 9.82 8.29 -1.16
N VAL A 7 9.04 7.65 -0.31
CA VAL A 7 7.70 7.17 -0.65
C VAL A 7 6.69 7.77 0.33
N GLY A 8 5.69 8.47 -0.22
CA GLY A 8 4.54 8.94 0.55
C GLY A 8 3.53 7.82 0.71
N ILE A 9 3.20 7.47 1.95
CA ILE A 9 2.19 6.45 2.25
C ILE A 9 1.02 7.12 2.94
N LYS A 10 -0.19 6.94 2.38
CA LYS A 10 -1.42 7.41 3.03
C LYS A 10 -1.67 6.64 4.34
N PRO A 11 -2.40 7.23 5.30
CA PRO A 11 -2.83 6.51 6.49
C PRO A 11 -3.65 5.25 6.18
N THR A 12 -3.68 4.31 7.12
CA THR A 12 -4.51 3.10 7.05
C THR A 12 -5.97 3.48 6.84
N ALA A 13 -6.61 2.93 5.80
CA ALA A 13 -7.99 3.26 5.46
C ALA A 13 -9.00 2.65 6.44
N SER A 14 -8.73 1.43 6.93
CA SER A 14 -9.58 0.77 7.92
C SER A 14 -9.22 1.27 9.33
N ILE A 15 -10.17 1.94 9.95
CA ILE A 15 -10.07 2.41 11.33
C ILE A 15 -11.36 2.05 12.08
N GLY A 16 -11.29 1.96 13.40
CA GLY A 16 -12.43 1.59 14.24
C GLY A 16 -13.52 2.65 14.39
N LYS A 17 -13.45 3.74 13.62
CA LYS A 17 -14.47 4.81 13.60
C LYS A 17 -15.50 4.54 12.52
N GLU A 18 -16.72 5.02 12.72
CA GLU A 18 -17.73 5.03 11.65
C GLU A 18 -17.30 5.97 10.52
N GLN A 19 -17.47 5.49 9.28
CA GLN A 19 -17.06 6.18 8.07
C GLN A 19 -18.21 6.17 7.06
N ASP A 20 -18.33 7.26 6.30
CA ASP A 20 -19.24 7.34 5.15
C ASP A 20 -18.68 6.57 3.95
N THR A 21 -19.55 5.81 3.28
CA THR A 21 -19.21 5.05 2.09
C THR A 21 -20.45 4.80 1.22
N ILE A 22 -20.31 4.00 0.17
CA ILE A 22 -21.39 3.60 -0.73
C ILE A 22 -21.46 2.07 -0.77
N ASP A 23 -22.67 1.51 -0.61
CA ASP A 23 -22.93 0.10 -0.91
C ASP A 23 -22.99 -0.07 -2.43
N LEU A 24 -22.03 -0.80 -3.00
CA LEU A 24 -21.93 -0.98 -4.45
C LEU A 24 -23.04 -1.87 -5.03
N SER A 25 -23.66 -2.74 -4.23
CA SER A 25 -24.76 -3.60 -4.67
C SER A 25 -26.09 -2.86 -4.68
N ARG A 26 -26.33 -2.03 -3.66
CA ARG A 26 -27.57 -1.24 -3.53
C ARG A 26 -27.51 0.13 -4.20
N GLN A 27 -26.29 0.60 -4.54
CA GLN A 27 -26.03 1.93 -5.07
C GLN A 27 -26.53 3.07 -4.15
N GLU A 28 -26.42 2.86 -2.83
CA GLU A 28 -26.93 3.77 -1.80
C GLU A 28 -25.82 4.20 -0.84
N ASN A 29 -25.97 5.39 -0.24
CA ASN A 29 -25.07 5.84 0.83
C ASN A 29 -25.19 4.91 2.04
N ALA A 30 -24.04 4.56 2.62
CA ALA A 30 -23.96 3.64 3.75
C ALA A 30 -22.95 4.14 4.79
N LYS A 31 -23.13 3.66 6.03
CA LYS A 31 -22.16 3.84 7.12
C LYS A 31 -21.39 2.53 7.32
N LEU A 32 -20.07 2.63 7.48
CA LEU A 32 -19.18 1.49 7.70
C LEU A 32 -18.38 1.66 8.99
N VAL A 33 -18.43 0.66 9.85
CA VAL A 33 -17.56 0.52 11.03
C VAL A 33 -16.72 -0.74 10.87
N VAL A 34 -15.42 -0.59 10.68
CA VAL A 34 -14.52 -1.75 10.53
C VAL A 34 -14.05 -2.22 11.91
N LYS A 35 -14.56 -3.36 12.37
CA LYS A 35 -14.20 -3.98 13.65
C LYS A 35 -12.89 -4.78 13.54
N GLY A 36 -12.21 -4.98 14.66
CA GLY A 36 -10.96 -5.75 14.75
C GLY A 36 -9.72 -4.88 14.97
N ARG A 37 -8.52 -5.52 14.89
CA ARG A 37 -7.23 -4.83 15.04
C ARG A 37 -6.80 -4.26 13.69
N HIS A 38 -6.36 -3.01 13.71
CA HIS A 38 -5.84 -2.28 12.54
C HIS A 38 -4.45 -1.75 12.84
N ASP A 39 -3.61 -1.66 11.82
CA ASP A 39 -2.33 -0.96 11.95
C ASP A 39 -2.60 0.55 12.10
N PRO A 40 -2.15 1.22 13.18
CA PRO A 40 -2.25 2.67 13.29
C PRO A 40 -1.30 3.38 12.32
N CYS A 41 -0.24 2.70 11.88
CA CYS A 41 0.71 3.17 10.88
C CYS A 41 1.27 1.97 10.10
N ILE A 42 0.96 1.88 8.80
CA ILE A 42 1.44 0.78 7.94
C ILE A 42 2.88 0.98 7.43
N VAL A 43 3.48 2.16 7.65
CA VAL A 43 4.79 2.53 7.06
C VAL A 43 5.89 1.51 7.39
N PRO A 44 6.08 1.03 8.63
CA PRO A 44 7.12 0.04 8.92
C PRO A 44 6.96 -1.26 8.13
N ARG A 45 5.72 -1.63 7.79
CA ARG A 45 5.40 -2.80 6.96
C ARG A 45 5.56 -2.53 5.47
N ALA A 46 5.39 -1.28 5.03
CA ALA A 46 5.54 -0.89 3.64
C ALA A 46 7.01 -0.83 3.19
N VAL A 47 7.95 -0.52 4.08
CA VAL A 47 9.39 -0.45 3.77
C VAL A 47 9.91 -1.73 3.08
N PRO A 48 9.79 -2.94 3.66
CA PRO A 48 10.28 -4.15 3.00
C PRO A 48 9.57 -4.46 1.68
N VAL A 49 8.32 -4.01 1.50
CA VAL A 49 7.58 -4.16 0.24
C VAL A 49 8.18 -3.26 -0.85
N VAL A 50 8.51 -2.02 -0.51
CA VAL A 50 9.16 -1.08 -1.44
C VAL A 50 10.55 -1.58 -1.85
N GLU A 51 11.31 -2.11 -0.90
CA GLU A 51 12.63 -2.70 -1.17
C GLU A 51 12.52 -3.89 -2.13
N ALA A 52 11.57 -4.81 -1.87
CA ALA A 52 11.33 -5.95 -2.75
C ALA A 52 10.88 -5.53 -4.15
N ALA A 53 9.98 -4.53 -4.25
CA ALA A 53 9.54 -4.01 -5.54
C ALA A 53 10.68 -3.35 -6.33
N ALA A 54 11.54 -2.58 -5.66
CA ALA A 54 12.72 -1.99 -6.28
C ALA A 54 13.70 -3.05 -6.77
N ALA A 55 13.93 -4.12 -5.99
CA ALA A 55 14.79 -5.23 -6.38
C ALA A 55 14.23 -5.98 -7.60
N ALA A 56 12.92 -6.28 -7.61
CA ALA A 56 12.25 -6.96 -8.72
C ALA A 56 12.34 -6.13 -10.01
N ALA A 57 12.03 -4.83 -9.95
CA ALA A 57 12.13 -3.94 -11.10
C ALA A 57 13.58 -3.80 -11.61
N THR A 58 14.55 -3.77 -10.70
CA THR A 58 15.98 -3.70 -11.08
C THR A 58 16.43 -4.99 -11.78
N LEU A 59 15.99 -6.15 -11.28
CA LEU A 59 16.28 -7.44 -11.90
C LEU A 59 15.74 -7.49 -13.34
N ASP A 60 14.50 -7.05 -13.54
CA ASP A 60 13.86 -7.01 -14.85
C ASP A 60 14.66 -6.15 -15.85
N LEU A 61 15.04 -4.93 -15.44
CA LEU A 61 15.88 -4.05 -16.26
C LEU A 61 17.25 -4.65 -16.61
N LEU A 62 17.85 -5.42 -15.70
CA LEU A 62 19.12 -6.07 -15.96
C LEU A 62 18.99 -7.22 -16.97
N LEU A 63 17.88 -7.97 -16.90
CA LEU A 63 17.54 -9.04 -17.85
C LEU A 63 17.24 -8.47 -19.24
N GLU A 64 16.44 -7.41 -19.35
CA GLU A 64 16.15 -6.73 -20.62
C GLU A 64 17.40 -6.21 -21.31
N ARG A 65 18.36 -5.70 -20.53
CA ARG A 65 19.64 -5.20 -21.04
C ARG A 65 20.63 -6.32 -21.40
N GLY A 66 20.34 -7.58 -21.05
CA GLY A 66 21.28 -8.71 -21.21
C GLY A 66 22.54 -8.57 -20.34
N SER A 67 22.41 -7.85 -19.23
CA SER A 67 23.50 -7.59 -18.27
C SER A 67 23.45 -8.50 -17.04
N LEU A 68 22.67 -9.58 -17.16
CA LEU A 68 22.58 -10.72 -16.26
C LEU A 68 22.69 -12.01 -17.06
#